data_AF-A0A932MDD6-F1
#
_entry.id   AF-A0A932MDD6-F1
#
_cell.length_a   1.000
_cell.length_b   1.000
_cell.length_c   1.000
_cell.angle_alpha   90.00
_cell.angle_beta   90.00
_cell.angle_gamma   90.00
#
_symmetry.space_group_name_H-M   'P 1'
#
loop_
_entity.id
_entity.type
_entity.pdbx_description
1 polymer ?
#
loop_
_entity_poly.entity_id
_entity_poly.type
_entity_poly.pdbx_seq_one_letter_code
_entity_poly.pdbx_strand_id
1 'polypeptide(L)'
;SLSVAEAVERVEELRDLYRNDPRVRELLDYAVALEGLARHTSVHAAGVVIAPGPLDEYVPILTAPTRGAGGAGGGTGGGSAGGAAASAVAAGNFEAATGGAGGAGGAAAGVELAVITQYDMVSLEQAGMLKFDFLGLKTLTVIHDASEGIRERHGIAIDWDDIGL
;
A
#
# COMPACT_ATOMS: atom_id res chain seq x y z
N SER A 1 2.10 3.41 -19.02
CA SER A 1 0.83 4.12 -19.28
C SER A 1 1.12 5.26 -20.25
N LEU A 2 0.15 5.64 -21.08
CA LEU A 2 0.21 6.89 -21.86
C LEU A 2 -0.14 8.05 -20.93
N SER A 3 0.57 9.17 -21.02
CA SER A 3 0.15 10.40 -20.36
C SER A 3 -1.08 11.01 -21.05
N VAL A 4 -1.80 11.89 -20.36
CA VAL A 4 -2.98 12.58 -20.93
C VAL A 4 -2.56 13.41 -22.14
N ALA A 5 -1.40 14.06 -22.10
CA ALA A 5 -0.87 14.82 -23.23
C ALA A 5 -0.58 13.93 -24.45
N GLU A 6 0.08 12.78 -24.24
CA GLU A 6 0.35 11.82 -25.31
C GLU A 6 -0.92 11.16 -25.85
N ALA A 7 -1.92 10.94 -25.00
CA ALA A 7 -3.19 10.35 -25.39
C ALA A 7 -3.95 11.27 -26.36
N VAL A 8 -3.94 12.59 -26.14
CA VAL A 8 -4.57 13.58 -27.02
C VAL A 8 -3.92 13.62 -28.41
N GLU A 9 -2.63 13.32 -28.51
CA GLU A 9 -1.93 13.29 -29.81
C GLU A 9 -2.11 11.97 -30.56
N ARG A 10 -2.06 10.84 -29.85
CA ARG A 10 -2.00 9.50 -30.43
C ARG A 10 -3.38 8.88 -30.68
N VAL A 11 -4.42 9.34 -29.98
CA VAL A 11 -5.79 8.83 -30.13
C VAL A 11 -6.61 9.83 -30.94
N GLU A 12 -7.01 9.43 -32.15
CA GLU A 12 -7.74 10.28 -33.08
C GLU A 12 -9.10 10.74 -32.54
N GLU A 13 -9.86 9.84 -31.92
CA GLU A 13 -11.16 10.16 -31.29
C GLU A 13 -11.02 11.23 -30.20
N LEU A 14 -9.97 11.14 -29.38
CA LEU A 14 -9.73 12.09 -28.29
C LEU A 14 -9.28 13.46 -28.81
N ARG A 15 -8.48 13.46 -29.88
CA ARG A 15 -8.05 14.67 -30.58
C ARG A 15 -9.23 15.40 -31.21
N ASP A 16 -10.17 14.65 -31.78
CA ASP A 16 -11.37 15.23 -32.38
C ASP A 16 -12.29 15.81 -31.31
N LEU A 17 -12.47 15.12 -30.18
CA LEU A 17 -13.24 15.66 -29.04
C LEU A 17 -12.58 16.90 -28.44
N TYR A 18 -11.25 16.92 -28.31
CA TYR A 18 -10.49 18.09 -27.83
C TYR A 18 -10.65 19.32 -28.74
N ARG A 19 -10.82 19.11 -30.06
CA ARG A 19 -11.03 20.19 -31.03
C ARG A 19 -12.47 20.67 -31.12
N ASN A 20 -13.41 19.74 -31.00
CA ASN A 20 -14.82 19.99 -31.33
C ASN A 20 -15.68 20.35 -30.10
N ASP A 21 -15.29 19.95 -28.88
CA ASP A 21 -16.03 20.25 -27.66
C ASP A 21 -15.20 21.12 -26.69
N PRO A 22 -15.59 22.40 -26.49
CA PRO A 22 -14.91 23.30 -25.55
C PRO A 22 -14.85 22.78 -24.10
N ARG A 23 -15.84 21.99 -23.66
CA ARG A 23 -15.87 21.42 -22.31
C ARG A 23 -14.86 20.29 -22.17
N VAL A 24 -14.70 19.49 -23.22
CA VAL A 24 -13.71 18.40 -23.24
C VAL A 24 -12.30 18.98 -23.28
N ARG A 25 -12.10 20.06 -24.02
CA ARG A 25 -10.83 20.81 -24.01
C ARG A 25 -10.46 21.29 -22.61
N GLU A 26 -11.36 22.01 -21.95
CA GLU A 26 -11.13 22.52 -20.60
C GLU A 26 -10.87 21.39 -19.59
N LEU A 27 -11.63 20.29 -19.68
CA LEU A 27 -11.42 19.11 -18.85
C LEU A 27 -10.03 18.50 -19.05
N LEU A 28 -9.59 18.35 -20.30
CA LEU A 28 -8.29 17.77 -20.63
C LEU A 28 -7.13 18.69 -20.24
N ASP A 29 -7.28 20.01 -20.39
CA ASP A 29 -6.30 20.98 -19.92
C ASP A 29 -6.11 20.89 -18.41
N TYR A 30 -7.20 20.77 -17.65
CA TYR A 30 -7.12 20.50 -16.20
C TYR A 30 -6.53 19.13 -15.90
N ALA A 31 -6.88 18.10 -16.65
CA ALA A 31 -6.35 16.76 -16.46
C ALA A 31 -4.83 16.71 -16.68
N VAL A 32 -4.30 17.40 -17.69
CA VAL A 32 -2.85 17.54 -17.94
C VAL A 32 -2.18 18.29 -16.78
N ALA A 33 -2.79 19.36 -16.28
CA ALA A 33 -2.23 20.12 -15.16
C ALA A 33 -2.23 19.33 -13.83
N LEU A 34 -3.18 18.43 -13.64
CA LEU A 34 -3.32 17.60 -12.43
C LEU A 34 -2.65 16.22 -12.57
N GLU A 35 -2.19 15.86 -13.76
CA GLU A 35 -1.49 14.60 -14.01
C GLU A 35 -0.14 14.60 -13.30
N GLY A 36 0.15 13.52 -12.59
CA GLY A 36 1.40 13.37 -11.83
C GLY A 36 1.41 14.04 -10.45
N LEU A 37 0.36 14.79 -10.06
CA LEU A 37 0.25 15.31 -8.70
C LEU A 37 -0.07 14.19 -7.70
N ALA A 38 0.61 14.21 -6.56
CA ALA A 38 0.34 13.31 -5.45
C ALA A 38 -1.03 13.64 -4.83
N ARG A 39 -1.86 12.61 -4.59
CA ARG A 39 -3.26 12.78 -4.15
C ARG A 39 -3.44 12.45 -2.66
N HIS A 40 -2.75 11.44 -2.15
CA HIS A 40 -2.78 11.02 -0.75
C HIS A 40 -1.46 10.38 -0.33
N THR A 41 -1.15 10.43 0.97
CA THR A 41 -0.10 9.60 1.58
C THR A 41 -0.62 8.17 1.69
N SER A 42 -0.34 7.34 0.68
CA SER A 42 -0.69 5.93 0.75
C SER A 42 0.42 5.17 1.44
N VAL A 43 0.04 4.26 2.33
CA VAL A 43 0.96 3.24 2.83
C VAL A 43 1.30 2.29 1.69
N HIS A 44 2.59 1.96 1.52
CA HIS A 44 2.97 0.86 0.64
C HIS A 44 2.54 -0.43 1.34
N ALA A 45 1.51 -1.10 0.82
CA ALA A 45 0.86 -2.24 1.48
C ALA A 45 1.81 -3.39 1.88
N ALA A 46 3.03 -3.42 1.33
CA ALA A 46 4.06 -4.43 1.54
C ALA A 46 5.33 -3.90 2.23
N GLY A 47 5.50 -2.60 2.35
CA GLY A 47 6.82 -2.01 2.55
C GLY A 47 7.17 -1.80 4.01
N VAL A 48 8.18 -2.51 4.50
CA VAL A 48 8.71 -2.36 5.86
C VAL A 48 10.13 -1.79 5.83
N VAL A 49 10.38 -0.80 6.68
CA VAL A 49 11.73 -0.23 6.85
C VAL A 49 12.29 -0.48 8.24
N ILE A 50 13.58 -0.74 8.29
CA ILE A 50 14.36 -1.00 9.51
C ILE A 50 15.51 0.01 9.57
N ALA A 51 15.56 0.76 10.66
CA ALA A 51 16.62 1.71 10.98
C ALA A 51 17.52 1.15 12.09
N PRO A 52 18.80 1.55 12.17
CA PRO A 52 19.73 1.10 13.22
C PRO A 52 19.44 1.73 14.60
N GLY A 53 18.54 2.72 14.68
CA GLY A 53 18.14 3.41 15.91
C GLY A 53 16.69 3.91 15.81
N PRO A 54 16.25 4.81 16.73
CA PRO A 54 14.91 5.39 16.71
C PRO A 54 14.59 6.07 15.39
N LEU A 55 13.44 5.77 14.78
CA LEU A 55 13.15 6.17 13.41
C LEU A 55 13.00 7.69 13.22
N ASP A 56 12.53 8.37 14.26
CA ASP A 56 12.33 9.81 14.34
C ASP A 56 13.64 10.62 14.34
N GLU A 57 14.78 9.97 14.62
CA GLU A 57 16.11 10.58 14.47
C GLU A 57 16.59 10.61 13.01
N TYR A 58 16.02 9.78 12.14
CA TYR A 58 16.46 9.65 10.74
C TYR A 58 15.46 10.24 9.74
N VAL A 59 14.16 10.01 9.95
CA VAL A 59 13.12 10.42 8.99
C VAL A 59 11.85 10.93 9.70
N PRO A 60 11.15 11.91 9.11
CA PRO A 60 9.86 12.33 9.63
C PRO A 60 8.84 11.19 9.53
N ILE A 61 8.22 10.86 10.65
CA ILE A 61 7.18 9.82 10.78
C ILE A 61 5.79 10.44 10.89
N LEU A 62 4.77 9.65 10.64
CA LEU A 62 3.38 9.99 10.89
C LEU A 62 2.62 8.75 11.38
N THR A 63 1.55 8.95 12.14
CA THR A 63 0.64 7.87 12.56
C THR A 63 -0.61 7.90 11.69
N ALA A 64 -0.94 6.76 11.09
CA ALA A 64 -2.12 6.63 10.24
C ALA A 64 -3.04 5.51 10.76
N PRO A 65 -4.37 5.69 10.67
CA PRO A 65 -5.31 4.63 10.97
C PRO A 65 -5.13 3.50 9.95
N THR A 66 -4.83 2.29 10.43
CA THR A 66 -4.78 1.10 9.58
C THR A 66 -6.08 0.31 9.69
N ARG A 67 -6.58 -0.19 8.56
CA ARG A 67 -7.67 -1.15 8.54
C ARG A 67 -7.03 -2.54 8.58
N GLY A 68 -6.90 -3.06 9.79
CA GLY A 68 -6.43 -4.41 10.18
C GLY A 68 -5.89 -5.29 9.05
N ALA A 69 -4.58 -5.47 9.03
CA ALA A 69 -3.94 -6.56 8.32
C ALA A 69 -4.18 -7.87 9.09
N GLY A 70 -5.30 -8.54 8.81
CA GLY A 70 -5.55 -9.89 9.33
C GLY A 70 -6.92 -10.09 9.99
N GLY A 71 -7.94 -10.24 9.16
CA GLY A 71 -9.23 -10.81 9.57
C GLY A 71 -9.86 -11.48 8.38
N ALA A 72 -9.90 -12.82 8.38
CA ALA A 72 -10.56 -13.60 7.34
C ALA A 72 -12.03 -13.18 7.23
N GLY A 73 -12.38 -12.53 6.12
CA GLY A 73 -13.74 -12.07 5.85
C GLY A 73 -13.84 -11.51 4.44
N GLY A 74 -14.53 -12.24 3.56
CA GLY A 74 -14.75 -11.85 2.17
C GLY A 74 -15.49 -10.52 2.06
N GLY A 75 -15.00 -9.67 1.15
CA GLY A 75 -15.61 -8.38 0.84
C GLY A 75 -15.00 -7.79 -0.44
N THR A 76 -15.79 -7.80 -1.51
CA THR A 76 -15.50 -7.14 -2.78
C THR A 76 -15.43 -5.63 -2.60
N GLY A 77 -14.31 -5.01 -2.97
CA GLY A 77 -14.16 -3.55 -2.96
C GLY A 77 -13.04 -3.12 -3.90
N GLY A 78 -13.41 -2.77 -5.13
CA GLY A 78 -12.50 -2.16 -6.10
C GLY A 78 -12.22 -0.70 -5.73
N GLY A 79 -10.96 -0.38 -5.49
CA GLY A 79 -10.45 0.98 -5.41
C GLY A 79 -9.15 1.03 -6.20
N SER A 80 -9.14 1.78 -7.30
CA SER A 80 -8.03 1.86 -8.23
C SER A 80 -6.80 2.49 -7.58
N ALA A 81 -5.73 1.71 -7.48
CA ALA A 81 -4.40 2.18 -7.12
C ALA A 81 -3.88 3.15 -8.20
N GLY A 82 -3.54 4.39 -7.82
CA GLY A 82 -2.95 5.37 -8.72
C GLY A 82 -2.17 6.45 -7.98
N GLY A 83 -0.86 6.54 -8.27
CA GLY A 83 0.01 7.69 -8.02
C GLY A 83 0.58 7.83 -6.61
N ALA A 84 1.86 7.47 -6.43
CA ALA A 84 2.55 7.31 -5.16
C ALA A 84 3.04 8.63 -4.52
N ALA A 85 2.79 8.78 -3.24
CA ALA A 85 3.77 9.21 -2.24
C ALA A 85 3.77 8.11 -1.17
N ALA A 86 4.67 7.13 -1.34
CA ALA A 86 4.60 5.82 -0.70
C ALA A 86 5.22 5.87 0.70
N SER A 87 4.39 5.75 1.73
CA SER A 87 4.83 5.68 3.11
C SER A 87 5.15 4.22 3.50
N ALA A 88 6.39 3.93 3.88
CA ALA A 88 6.76 2.60 4.39
C ALA A 88 6.30 2.46 5.85
N VAL A 89 5.79 1.30 6.23
CA VAL A 89 5.43 1.00 7.62
C VAL A 89 6.70 0.66 8.39
N ALA A 90 6.91 1.29 9.52
CA ALA A 90 8.02 0.96 10.39
C ALA A 90 7.64 -0.24 11.26
N ALA A 91 8.31 -1.39 11.07
CA ALA A 91 8.29 -2.47 12.05
C ALA A 91 9.38 -2.20 13.09
N GLY A 92 9.17 -1.16 13.91
CA GLY A 92 9.95 -0.91 15.11
C GLY A 92 9.18 -1.40 16.33
N ASN A 93 9.86 -2.04 17.27
CA ASN A 93 9.32 -2.43 18.57
C ASN A 93 9.13 -1.18 19.45
N PHE A 94 8.30 -0.24 18.99
CA PHE A 94 7.93 0.94 19.76
C PHE A 94 6.78 0.54 20.66
N GLU A 95 7.03 0.49 21.98
CA GLU A 95 5.94 0.53 22.95
C GLU A 95 5.07 1.70 22.54
N ALA A 96 3.84 1.42 22.13
CA ALA A 96 2.84 2.45 22.01
C ALA A 96 2.84 3.17 23.36
N ALA A 97 3.38 4.39 23.39
CA ALA A 97 3.25 5.27 24.52
C ALA A 97 1.75 5.53 24.64
N THR A 98 1.07 4.67 25.40
CA THR A 98 -0.25 4.93 25.95
C THR A 98 -0.04 6.12 26.88
N GLY A 99 -0.08 7.31 26.30
CA GLY A 99 -0.12 8.56 27.04
C GLY A 99 -1.30 8.47 27.99
N GLY A 100 -0.98 8.32 29.27
CA GLY A 100 -1.97 8.33 30.33
C GLY A 100 -2.67 9.68 30.36
N ALA A 101 -3.93 9.69 29.96
CA ALA A 101 -4.91 10.65 30.42
C ALA A 101 -6.09 9.82 30.94
N GLY A 102 -6.26 9.82 32.26
CA GLY A 102 -7.37 9.15 32.92
C GLY A 102 -8.71 9.81 32.57
N GLY A 103 -9.78 9.01 32.62
CA GLY A 103 -11.14 9.50 32.75
C GLY A 103 -12.14 8.96 31.73
N ALA A 104 -13.00 8.06 32.23
CA ALA A 104 -14.39 7.81 31.81
C ALA A 104 -14.66 7.18 30.42
N GLY A 105 -14.88 5.86 30.44
CA GLY A 105 -16.14 5.27 29.99
C GLY A 105 -16.67 5.64 28.60
N GLY A 106 -16.17 4.95 27.59
CA GLY A 106 -16.80 4.85 26.27
C GLY A 106 -16.03 3.86 25.43
N ALA A 107 -16.65 2.75 25.05
CA ALA A 107 -16.05 1.75 24.16
C ALA A 107 -15.89 2.34 22.75
N ALA A 108 -14.86 3.16 22.55
CA ALA A 108 -14.42 3.56 21.23
C ALA A 108 -13.76 2.35 20.58
N ALA A 109 -14.31 1.90 19.46
CA ALA A 109 -13.68 0.89 18.62
C ALA A 109 -12.23 1.35 18.35
N GLY A 110 -11.27 0.65 18.93
CA GLY A 110 -9.86 1.04 18.89
C GLY A 110 -9.40 1.08 17.44
N VAL A 111 -9.11 2.30 16.96
CA VAL A 111 -8.48 2.47 15.66
C VAL A 111 -7.02 2.06 15.84
N GLU A 112 -6.64 0.94 15.23
CA GLU A 112 -5.27 0.49 15.21
C GLU A 112 -4.44 1.52 14.40
N LEU A 113 -3.41 2.08 15.03
CA LEU A 113 -2.55 3.08 14.42
C LEU A 113 -1.24 2.43 13.96
N ALA A 114 -0.91 2.60 12.68
CA ALA A 114 0.38 2.22 12.14
C ALA A 114 1.32 3.43 12.08
N VAL A 115 2.60 3.19 12.37
CA VAL A 115 3.67 4.18 12.19
C VAL A 115 4.20 4.07 10.77
N ILE A 116 4.18 5.18 10.04
CA ILE A 116 4.54 5.21 8.62
C ILE A 116 5.48 6.40 8.32
N THR A 117 6.42 6.24 7.39
CA THR A 117 7.42 7.27 7.04
C THR A 117 6.89 8.29 6.04
N GLN A 118 7.18 9.58 6.21
CA GLN A 118 6.73 10.58 5.22
C GLN A 118 7.52 10.54 3.91
N TYR A 119 8.69 9.91 3.90
CA TYR A 119 9.52 9.73 2.70
C TYR A 119 9.07 8.54 1.87
N ASP A 120 9.22 8.67 0.56
CA ASP A 120 9.03 7.59 -0.40
C ASP A 120 10.15 6.54 -0.31
N MET A 121 9.92 5.38 -0.92
CA MET A 121 10.85 4.25 -0.90
C MET A 121 12.23 4.57 -1.45
N VAL A 122 12.33 5.37 -2.51
CA VAL A 122 13.60 5.73 -3.13
C VAL A 122 14.39 6.66 -2.20
N SER A 123 13.68 7.62 -1.60
CA SER A 123 14.25 8.55 -0.62
C SER A 123 14.74 7.84 0.66
N LEU A 124 14.04 6.80 1.13
CA LEU A 124 14.44 5.99 2.29
C LEU A 124 15.68 5.14 2.01
N GLU A 125 15.78 4.56 0.82
CA GLU A 125 16.96 3.80 0.39
C GLU A 125 18.19 4.70 0.31
N GLN A 126 18.04 5.91 -0.26
CA GLN A 126 19.11 6.90 -0.29
C GLN A 126 19.53 7.38 1.11
N ALA A 127 18.60 7.39 2.07
CA ALA A 127 18.88 7.67 3.48
C ALA A 127 19.59 6.51 4.20
N GLY A 128 19.86 5.38 3.52
CA GLY A 128 20.57 4.24 4.07
C GLY A 128 19.71 3.30 4.91
N MET A 129 18.38 3.37 4.77
CA MET A 129 17.47 2.47 5.48
C MET A 129 17.37 1.10 4.83
N LEU A 130 17.29 0.05 5.66
CA LEU A 130 17.07 -1.31 5.19
C LEU A 130 15.59 -1.52 4.89
N LYS A 131 15.29 -1.95 3.67
CA LYS A 131 13.92 -2.16 3.18
C LYS A 131 13.62 -3.64 2.98
N PHE A 132 12.42 -4.05 3.40
CA PHE A 132 11.83 -5.35 3.10
C PHE A 132 10.43 -5.18 2.52
N ASP A 133 10.09 -5.97 1.49
CA ASP A 133 8.76 -6.00 0.88
C ASP A 133 8.05 -7.32 1.20
N PHE A 134 6.95 -7.25 1.94
CA PHE A 134 6.01 -8.35 2.17
C PHE A 134 4.97 -8.40 1.06
N LEU A 135 5.24 -9.21 0.03
CA LEU A 135 4.29 -9.42 -1.05
C LEU A 135 3.18 -10.39 -0.62
N GLY A 136 1.95 -9.89 -0.53
CA GLY A 136 0.75 -10.72 -0.32
C GLY A 136 0.39 -11.51 -1.57
N LEU A 137 1.13 -12.58 -1.86
CA LEU A 137 0.88 -13.43 -3.02
C LEU A 137 -0.23 -14.43 -2.70
N LYS A 138 -1.40 -14.24 -3.32
CA LYS A 138 -2.53 -15.18 -3.23
C LYS A 138 -2.13 -16.61 -3.59
N THR A 139 -1.16 -16.78 -4.47
CA THR A 139 -0.65 -18.10 -4.86
C THR A 139 -0.14 -18.90 -3.67
N LEU A 140 0.62 -18.27 -2.75
CA LEU A 140 1.11 -18.93 -1.53
C LEU A 140 -0.04 -19.33 -0.60
N THR A 141 -1.08 -18.50 -0.49
CA THR A 141 -2.31 -18.85 0.26
C THR A 141 -3.00 -20.06 -0.35
N VAL A 142 -3.16 -20.10 -1.68
CA VAL A 142 -3.79 -21.24 -2.37
C VAL A 142 -2.98 -22.52 -2.19
N ILE A 143 -1.65 -22.43 -2.28
CA ILE A 143 -0.75 -23.58 -2.04
C ILE A 143 -0.90 -24.09 -0.61
N HIS A 144 -0.91 -23.19 0.37
CA HIS A 144 -1.11 -23.51 1.77
C HIS A 144 -2.45 -24.25 2.00
N ASP A 145 -3.55 -23.69 1.50
CA ASP A 145 -4.88 -24.28 1.65
C ASP A 145 -4.97 -25.66 0.96
N ALA A 146 -4.28 -25.82 -0.18
CA ALA A 146 -4.18 -27.11 -0.86
C ALA A 146 -3.39 -28.15 -0.05
N SER A 147 -2.24 -27.78 0.55
CA SER A 147 -1.49 -28.69 1.43
C SER A 147 -2.29 -29.11 2.64
N GLU A 148 -3.02 -28.17 3.26
CA GLU A 148 -3.87 -28.45 4.41
C GLU A 148 -4.98 -29.45 4.04
N GLY A 149 -5.65 -29.24 2.90
CA GLY A 149 -6.67 -30.16 2.42
C GLY A 149 -6.14 -31.57 2.10
N ILE A 150 -4.90 -31.69 1.61
CA ILE A 150 -4.25 -32.99 1.35
C ILE A 150 -3.93 -33.68 2.68
N ARG A 151 -3.41 -32.93 3.65
CA ARG A 151 -3.09 -33.42 4.99
C ARG A 151 -4.33 -33.95 5.69
N GLU A 152 -5.45 -33.24 5.63
CA GLU A 152 -6.71 -33.67 6.26
C GLU A 152 -7.29 -34.94 5.64
N ARG A 153 -7.26 -35.07 4.30
CA ARG A 153 -7.86 -36.23 3.61
C ARG A 153 -6.97 -37.46 3.61
N HIS A 154 -5.66 -37.28 3.52
CA HIS A 154 -4.72 -38.37 3.25
C HIS A 154 -3.74 -38.60 4.41
N GLY A 155 -3.69 -37.73 5.41
CA GLY A 155 -2.74 -37.82 6.53
C GLY A 155 -1.28 -37.57 6.12
N ILE A 156 -1.06 -37.08 4.90
CA ILE A 156 0.28 -36.83 4.35
C ILE A 156 0.60 -35.35 4.49
N ALA A 157 1.69 -35.03 5.20
CA ALA A 157 2.27 -33.70 5.18
C ALA A 157 3.20 -33.58 3.97
N ILE A 158 2.97 -32.58 3.13
CA ILE A 158 3.84 -32.29 1.99
C ILE A 158 5.06 -31.53 2.52
N ASP A 159 6.23 -32.13 2.36
CA ASP A 159 7.49 -31.40 2.50
C ASP A 159 7.77 -30.65 1.20
N TRP A 160 7.75 -29.32 1.27
CA TRP A 160 7.97 -28.47 0.11
C TRP A 160 9.45 -28.35 -0.28
N ASP A 161 10.37 -28.62 0.64
CA ASP A 161 11.81 -28.60 0.38
C ASP A 161 12.29 -29.90 -0.30
N ASP A 162 11.48 -30.97 -0.21
CA ASP A 162 11.76 -32.31 -0.75
C ASP A 162 10.68 -32.78 -1.73
N ILE A 163 10.38 -31.97 -2.75
CA ILE A 163 9.39 -32.32 -3.80
C ILE A 163 9.98 -33.03 -5.03
N GLY A 164 11.25 -33.45 -4.97
CA GLY A 164 11.88 -34.29 -6.01
C GLY A 164 11.98 -33.67 -7.41
N LEU A 165 12.23 -32.36 -7.50
CA LEU A 165 12.48 -31.64 -8.76
C LEU A 165 13.93 -31.75 -9.24
#